data_AF-A0A7V9JBZ9-F1
#
_entry.id   AF-A0A7V9JBZ9-F1
#
_cell.length_a   1.000
_cell.length_b   1.000
_cell.length_c   1.000
_cell.angle_alpha   90.00
_cell.angle_beta   90.00
_cell.angle_gamma   90.00
#
_symmetry.space_group_name_H-M   'P 1'
#
loop_
_entity.id
_entity.type
_entity.pdbx_description
1 polymer ?
#
loop_
_entity_poly.entity_id
_entity_poly.type
_entity_poly.pdbx_seq_one_letter_code
_entity_poly.pdbx_strand_id
1 'polypeptide(L)'
;MEPTNGTDEGVLRSWLMRESDEWIRAFVATLDDVIQHLQAVCFEEHWEELKARGISDELIGLASIELYRDGLADIFRFVRASGALSDDLAWSRMKSEHRGVASGPDVEPPIRQALEDGLYAAEDTPLGDHQLYRSWIRTLMLFLFQFVAEGPPYPGLASSEEEKLSWGYEALRSIEDHSAFHGAAVSYLREPGVRSVAKELVDYPLDEIVALGEHMVQMRRFDLVLNTGLRWVVGAVERG
;
A
#
# COMPACT_ATOMS: atom_id res chain seq x y z
N MET A 1 -14.42 35.63 -21.70
CA MET A 1 -14.85 34.58 -20.76
C MET A 1 -13.61 33.82 -20.39
N GLU A 2 -13.00 34.17 -19.27
CA GLU A 2 -11.96 33.34 -18.65
C GLU A 2 -12.61 32.03 -18.20
N PRO A 3 -11.98 30.87 -18.43
CA PRO A 3 -12.51 29.60 -17.95
C PRO A 3 -12.42 29.54 -16.42
N THR A 4 -13.49 29.04 -15.82
CA THR A 4 -13.70 28.88 -14.38
C THR A 4 -12.85 27.73 -13.84
N ASN A 5 -11.57 28.00 -13.56
CA ASN A 5 -10.65 27.02 -12.94
C ASN A 5 -11.19 26.44 -11.61
N GLY A 6 -12.02 27.17 -10.87
CA GLY A 6 -12.52 26.73 -9.55
C GLY A 6 -13.56 25.61 -9.57
N THR A 7 -14.26 25.38 -10.69
CA THR A 7 -15.25 24.27 -10.80
C THR A 7 -14.57 22.93 -11.05
N ASP A 8 -13.52 22.91 -11.87
CA ASP A 8 -12.79 21.68 -12.20
C ASP A 8 -11.91 21.21 -11.03
N GLU A 9 -11.31 22.15 -10.29
CA GLU A 9 -10.54 21.86 -9.07
C GLU A 9 -11.42 21.26 -7.97
N GLY A 10 -12.61 21.84 -7.73
CA GLY A 10 -13.55 21.34 -6.73
C GLY A 10 -14.08 19.94 -7.04
N VAL A 11 -14.32 19.63 -8.31
CA VAL A 11 -14.71 18.30 -8.78
C VAL A 11 -13.58 17.30 -8.58
N LEU A 12 -12.35 17.65 -8.98
CA LEU A 12 -11.19 16.78 -8.87
C LEU A 12 -10.82 16.49 -7.41
N ARG A 13 -10.88 17.49 -6.52
CA ARG A 13 -10.68 17.29 -5.09
C ARG A 13 -11.76 16.39 -4.48
N SER A 14 -13.02 16.57 -4.86
CA SER A 14 -14.11 15.73 -4.37
C SER A 14 -13.98 14.28 -4.84
N TRP A 15 -13.59 14.08 -6.10
CA TRP A 15 -13.25 12.77 -6.65
C TRP A 15 -12.10 12.13 -5.85
N LEU A 16 -11.01 12.86 -5.62
CA LEU A 16 -9.83 12.36 -4.91
C LEU A 16 -10.15 11.95 -3.45
N MET A 17 -11.03 12.68 -2.77
CA MET A 17 -11.49 12.30 -1.42
C MET A 17 -12.28 10.98 -1.45
N ARG A 18 -13.24 10.84 -2.38
CA ARG A 18 -14.01 9.60 -2.56
C ARG A 18 -13.09 8.42 -2.86
N GLU A 19 -12.17 8.61 -3.80
CA GLU A 19 -11.25 7.54 -4.21
C GLU A 19 -10.25 7.19 -3.10
N SER A 20 -9.90 8.12 -2.22
CA SER A 20 -9.04 7.85 -1.06
C SER A 20 -9.72 6.89 -0.09
N ASP A 21 -11.04 7.03 0.11
CA ASP A 21 -11.82 6.09 0.92
C ASP A 21 -11.93 4.71 0.24
N GLU A 22 -12.04 4.66 -1.08
CA GLU A 22 -12.03 3.39 -1.83
C GLU A 22 -10.67 2.69 -1.77
N TRP A 23 -9.57 3.46 -1.87
CA TRP A 23 -8.22 2.92 -1.73
C TRP A 23 -8.03 2.30 -0.35
N ILE A 24 -8.47 2.99 0.70
CA ILE A 24 -8.48 2.49 2.08
C ILE A 24 -9.28 1.19 2.19
N ARG A 25 -10.49 1.13 1.61
CA ARG A 25 -11.32 -0.08 1.60
C ARG A 25 -10.63 -1.23 0.89
N ALA A 26 -10.02 -0.97 -0.27
CA ALA A 26 -9.26 -1.97 -1.00
C ALA A 26 -8.08 -2.49 -0.18
N PHE A 27 -7.35 -1.60 0.49
CA PHE A 27 -6.23 -1.97 1.35
C PHE A 27 -6.64 -2.90 2.49
N VAL A 28 -7.69 -2.53 3.23
CA VAL A 28 -8.21 -3.34 4.34
C VAL A 28 -8.73 -4.69 3.84
N ALA A 29 -9.43 -4.71 2.70
CA ALA A 29 -9.95 -5.95 2.10
C ALA A 29 -8.82 -6.93 1.69
N THR A 30 -7.64 -6.43 1.36
CA THR A 30 -6.47 -7.25 1.03
C THR A 30 -5.53 -7.53 2.20
N LEU A 31 -5.84 -7.04 3.41
CA LEU A 31 -4.90 -7.10 4.54
C LEU A 31 -4.56 -8.54 4.96
N ASP A 32 -5.50 -9.47 4.86
CA ASP A 32 -5.24 -10.88 5.15
C ASP A 32 -4.33 -11.52 4.09
N ASP A 33 -4.59 -11.26 2.80
CA ASP A 33 -3.74 -11.73 1.68
C ASP A 33 -2.31 -11.19 1.83
N VAL A 34 -2.21 -9.92 2.24
CA VAL A 34 -0.96 -9.21 2.54
C VAL A 34 -0.18 -9.91 3.65
N ILE A 35 -0.83 -10.27 4.75
CA ILE A 35 -0.20 -10.95 5.89
C ILE A 35 0.25 -12.36 5.48
N GLN A 36 -0.57 -13.08 4.71
CA GLN A 36 -0.23 -14.41 4.19
C GLN A 36 0.97 -14.35 3.24
N HIS A 37 1.01 -13.36 2.34
CA HIS A 37 2.15 -13.15 1.45
C HIS A 37 3.42 -12.82 2.24
N LEU A 38 3.34 -11.94 3.24
CA LEU A 38 4.45 -11.65 4.15
C LEU A 38 4.97 -12.92 4.83
N GLN A 39 4.08 -13.81 5.27
CA GLN A 39 4.47 -15.09 5.86
C GLN A 39 5.20 -15.97 4.84
N ALA A 40 4.67 -16.14 3.62
CA ALA A 40 5.31 -16.92 2.56
C ALA A 40 6.73 -16.40 2.23
N VAL A 41 6.91 -15.09 2.05
CA VAL A 41 8.22 -14.51 1.75
C VAL A 41 9.21 -14.73 2.90
N CYS A 42 8.77 -14.57 4.16
CA CYS A 42 9.65 -14.71 5.32
C CYS A 42 10.04 -16.17 5.61
N PHE A 43 9.14 -17.12 5.40
CA PHE A 43 9.34 -18.53 5.79
C PHE A 43 9.61 -19.48 4.63
N GLU A 44 9.44 -19.05 3.38
CA GLU A 44 9.75 -19.85 2.19
C GLU A 44 10.88 -19.23 1.38
N GLU A 45 10.69 -18.04 0.81
CA GLU A 45 11.67 -17.43 -0.10
C GLU A 45 12.98 -17.06 0.62
N HIS A 46 12.87 -16.32 1.74
CA HIS A 46 14.04 -15.95 2.53
C HIS A 46 14.70 -17.16 3.19
N TRP A 47 13.89 -18.16 3.55
CA TRP A 47 14.38 -19.40 4.12
C TRP A 47 15.32 -20.12 3.14
N GLU A 48 14.89 -20.29 1.89
CA GLU A 48 15.70 -20.92 0.85
C GLU A 48 16.98 -20.12 0.54
N GLU A 49 16.92 -18.79 0.53
CA GLU A 49 18.10 -17.93 0.35
C GLU A 49 19.14 -18.14 1.46
N LEU A 50 18.73 -18.10 2.73
CA LEU A 50 19.64 -18.27 3.86
C LEU A 50 20.18 -19.70 3.96
N LYS A 51 19.36 -20.69 3.63
CA LYS A 51 19.77 -22.10 3.59
C LYS A 51 20.81 -22.34 2.50
N ALA A 52 20.66 -21.73 1.33
CA ALA A 52 21.66 -21.77 0.26
C ALA A 52 23.01 -21.16 0.68
N ARG A 53 23.01 -20.24 1.66
CA ARG A 53 24.20 -19.63 2.27
C ARG A 53 24.81 -20.46 3.41
N GLY A 54 24.26 -21.65 3.70
CA GLY A 54 24.78 -22.59 4.70
C GLY A 54 24.47 -22.22 6.15
N ILE A 55 23.45 -21.38 6.37
CA ILE A 55 22.98 -21.01 7.72
C ILE A 55 22.15 -22.17 8.30
N SER A 56 22.22 -22.39 9.62
CA SER A 56 21.46 -23.46 10.27
C SER A 56 19.97 -23.15 10.35
N ASP A 57 19.13 -24.18 10.24
CA ASP A 57 17.66 -24.06 10.30
C ASP A 57 17.17 -23.29 11.56
N GLU A 58 17.83 -23.47 12.70
CA GLU A 58 17.50 -22.74 13.94
C GLU A 58 17.71 -21.22 13.80
N LEU A 59 18.83 -20.80 13.20
CA LEU A 59 19.13 -19.39 12.98
C LEU A 59 18.25 -18.78 11.89
N ILE A 60 17.92 -19.57 10.86
CA ILE A 60 16.98 -19.15 9.81
C ILE A 60 15.59 -18.94 10.43
N GLY A 61 15.10 -19.88 11.25
CA GLY A 61 13.82 -19.75 11.92
C GLY A 61 13.71 -18.50 12.78
N LEU A 62 14.74 -18.22 13.59
CA LEU A 62 14.79 -16.98 14.38
C LEU A 62 14.77 -15.72 13.51
N ALA A 63 15.57 -15.69 12.44
CA ALA A 63 15.62 -14.56 11.52
C ALA A 63 14.29 -14.36 10.78
N SER A 64 13.64 -15.44 10.32
CA SER A 64 12.33 -15.39 9.65
C SER A 64 11.23 -14.87 10.58
N ILE A 65 11.23 -15.28 11.86
CA ILE A 65 10.29 -14.77 12.86
C ILE A 65 10.50 -13.27 13.09
N GLU A 66 11.75 -12.83 13.23
CA GLU A 66 12.06 -11.41 13.41
C GLU A 66 11.63 -10.57 12.20
N LEU A 67 11.92 -11.05 11.00
CA LEU A 67 11.50 -10.40 9.76
C LEU A 67 9.98 -10.35 9.61
N TYR A 68 9.30 -11.42 10.02
CA TYR A 68 7.83 -11.49 10.00
C TYR A 68 7.23 -10.47 10.98
N ARG A 69 7.74 -10.40 12.22
CA ARG A 69 7.33 -9.40 13.23
C ARG A 69 7.49 -7.97 12.71
N ASP A 70 8.66 -7.65 12.16
CA ASP A 70 8.96 -6.28 11.70
C ASP A 70 8.09 -5.90 10.50
N GLY A 71 7.87 -6.83 9.56
CA GLY A 71 6.95 -6.64 8.45
C GLY A 71 5.50 -6.41 8.90
N LEU A 72 5.02 -7.15 9.90
CA LEU A 72 3.71 -6.94 10.49
C LEU A 72 3.60 -5.56 11.15
N ALA A 73 4.61 -5.17 11.92
CA ALA A 73 4.64 -3.86 12.56
C ALA A 73 4.55 -2.72 11.54
N ASP A 74 5.24 -2.86 10.41
CA ASP A 74 5.22 -1.90 9.31
C ASP A 74 3.85 -1.84 8.61
N ILE A 75 3.24 -2.99 8.29
CA ILE A 75 1.90 -3.07 7.70
C ILE A 75 0.87 -2.41 8.63
N PHE A 76 0.86 -2.79 9.90
CA PHE A 76 -0.11 -2.26 10.86
C PHE A 76 0.13 -0.78 11.17
N ARG A 77 1.38 -0.32 11.21
CA ARG A 77 1.68 1.11 11.30
C ARG A 77 1.11 1.86 10.13
N PHE A 78 1.24 1.33 8.91
CA PHE A 78 0.65 1.92 7.73
C PHE A 78 -0.89 1.94 7.78
N VAL A 79 -1.55 0.85 8.21
CA VAL A 79 -3.01 0.82 8.45
C VAL A 79 -3.43 1.97 9.37
N ARG A 80 -2.71 2.16 10.49
CA ARG A 80 -3.03 3.23 11.44
C ARG A 80 -2.74 4.63 10.86
N ALA A 81 -1.60 4.81 10.21
CA ALA A 81 -1.13 6.12 9.75
C ALA A 81 -1.90 6.64 8.53
N SER A 82 -2.30 5.75 7.62
CA SER A 82 -3.11 6.06 6.43
C SER A 82 -4.51 6.59 6.77
N GLY A 83 -4.97 6.37 8.00
CA GLY A 83 -6.33 6.66 8.41
C GLY A 83 -7.34 5.68 7.82
N ALA A 84 -6.90 4.45 7.51
CA ALA A 84 -7.77 3.38 7.04
C ALA A 84 -8.83 2.97 8.07
N LEU A 85 -8.53 3.22 9.34
CA LEU A 85 -9.41 2.96 10.46
C LEU A 85 -10.06 4.28 10.91
N SER A 86 -11.37 4.24 11.15
CA SER A 86 -12.16 5.43 11.47
C SER A 86 -11.86 6.01 12.85
N ASP A 87 -11.42 5.18 13.80
CA ASP A 87 -11.19 5.53 15.20
C ASP A 87 -10.40 4.42 15.94
N ASP A 88 -10.10 4.66 17.23
CA ASP A 88 -9.44 3.70 18.12
C ASP A 88 -10.23 2.41 18.34
N LEU A 89 -11.56 2.45 18.15
CA LEU A 89 -12.41 1.27 18.27
C LEU A 89 -12.25 0.37 17.06
N ALA A 90 -12.17 0.92 15.84
CA ALA A 90 -11.86 0.20 14.62
C ALA A 90 -10.48 -0.47 14.72
N TRP A 91 -9.48 0.24 15.25
CA TRP A 91 -8.17 -0.35 15.57
C TRP A 91 -8.27 -1.51 16.57
N SER A 92 -9.02 -1.32 17.66
CA SER A 92 -9.19 -2.36 18.68
C SER A 92 -9.89 -3.61 18.13
N ARG A 93 -10.90 -3.45 17.26
CA ARG A 93 -11.60 -4.56 16.61
C ARG A 93 -10.68 -5.35 15.68
N MET A 94 -9.96 -4.65 14.80
CA MET A 94 -9.01 -5.28 13.89
C MET A 94 -7.92 -6.07 14.65
N LYS A 95 -7.39 -5.50 15.75
CA LYS A 95 -6.48 -6.23 16.65
C LYS A 95 -7.11 -7.51 17.20
N SER A 96 -8.33 -7.43 17.69
CA SER A 96 -9.04 -8.59 18.24
C SER A 96 -9.30 -9.67 17.20
N GLU A 97 -9.65 -9.28 15.97
CA GLU A 97 -9.87 -10.21 14.85
C GLU A 97 -8.59 -10.96 14.50
N HIS A 98 -7.48 -10.26 14.25
CA HIS A 98 -6.20 -10.93 13.93
C HIS A 98 -5.65 -11.77 15.09
N ARG A 99 -5.81 -11.33 16.34
CA ARG A 99 -5.47 -12.16 17.53
C ARG A 99 -6.34 -13.41 17.61
N GLY A 100 -7.62 -13.30 17.24
CA GLY A 100 -8.53 -14.44 17.16
C GLY A 100 -8.09 -15.46 16.11
N VAL A 101 -7.73 -15.00 14.91
CA VAL A 101 -7.20 -15.85 13.83
C VAL A 101 -5.90 -16.54 14.26
N ALA A 102 -4.96 -15.82 14.85
CA ALA A 102 -3.69 -16.39 15.31
C ALA A 102 -3.80 -17.32 16.52
N SER A 103 -4.91 -17.26 17.26
CA SER A 103 -5.24 -18.21 18.33
C SER A 103 -5.77 -19.54 17.81
N GLY A 104 -5.87 -19.70 16.49
CA GLY A 104 -6.25 -20.96 15.84
C GLY A 104 -5.33 -22.13 16.23
N PRO A 105 -5.84 -23.36 16.21
CA PRO A 105 -5.12 -24.56 16.65
C PRO A 105 -3.90 -24.88 15.77
N ASP A 106 -3.89 -24.43 14.51
CA ASP A 106 -2.86 -24.75 13.52
C ASP A 106 -1.75 -23.69 13.42
N VAL A 107 -1.81 -22.64 14.25
CA VAL A 107 -0.80 -21.56 14.23
C VAL A 107 0.28 -21.85 15.26
N GLU A 108 1.54 -21.92 14.81
CA GLU A 108 2.68 -22.17 15.68
C GLU A 108 2.89 -21.03 16.69
N PRO A 109 3.27 -21.34 17.95
CA PRO A 109 3.46 -20.33 18.99
C PRO A 109 4.38 -19.16 18.61
N PRO A 110 5.53 -19.37 17.93
CA PRO A 110 6.39 -18.25 17.55
C PRO A 110 5.76 -17.30 16.52
N ILE A 111 4.95 -17.82 15.59
CA ILE A 111 4.23 -17.02 14.59
C ILE A 111 3.14 -16.19 15.29
N ARG A 112 2.42 -16.80 16.24
CA ARG A 112 1.45 -16.08 17.08
C ARG A 112 2.11 -14.94 17.86
N GLN A 113 3.26 -15.21 18.50
CA GLN A 113 4.00 -14.20 19.24
C GLN A 113 4.46 -13.06 18.33
N ALA A 114 4.99 -13.37 17.14
CA ALA A 114 5.41 -12.36 16.18
C ALA A 114 4.25 -11.45 15.73
N LEU A 115 3.04 -12.00 15.57
CA LEU A 115 1.84 -11.19 15.31
C LEU A 115 1.52 -10.26 16.47
N GLU A 116 1.50 -10.78 17.70
CA GLU A 116 1.24 -9.95 18.88
C GLU A 116 2.26 -8.84 19.03
N ASP A 117 3.55 -9.18 18.91
CA ASP A 117 4.66 -8.23 19.01
C ASP A 117 4.60 -7.19 17.88
N GLY A 118 4.27 -7.59 16.65
CA GLY A 118 4.09 -6.68 15.53
C GLY A 118 2.94 -5.69 15.75
N LEU A 119 1.80 -6.17 16.28
CA LEU A 119 0.67 -5.32 16.66
C LEU A 119 1.03 -4.33 17.77
N TYR A 120 1.78 -4.77 18.79
CA TYR A 120 2.25 -3.89 19.86
C TYR A 120 3.27 -2.87 19.37
N ALA A 121 4.25 -3.30 18.57
CA ALA A 121 5.24 -2.41 17.98
C ALA A 121 4.58 -1.34 17.11
N ALA A 122 3.56 -1.72 16.33
CA ALA A 122 2.76 -0.77 15.57
C ALA A 122 2.00 0.21 16.46
N GLU A 123 1.50 -0.23 17.63
CA GLU A 123 0.76 0.58 18.60
C GLU A 123 1.65 1.62 19.30
N ASP A 124 2.82 1.19 19.76
CA ASP A 124 3.78 2.00 20.52
C ASP A 124 4.57 2.98 19.64
N THR A 125 4.59 2.76 18.33
CA THR A 125 5.23 3.68 17.40
C THR A 125 4.35 4.92 17.21
N PRO A 126 4.91 6.15 17.31
CA PRO A 126 4.20 7.36 16.93
C PRO A 126 3.70 7.24 15.49
N LEU A 127 2.42 7.55 15.28
CA LEU A 127 1.73 7.40 13.99
C LEU A 127 2.33 8.24 12.85
N GLY A 128 3.22 9.18 13.19
CA GLY A 128 3.70 10.20 12.27
C GLY A 128 2.58 11.18 11.93
N ASP A 129 2.76 11.90 10.84
CA ASP A 129 1.79 12.88 10.36
C ASP A 129 0.75 12.20 9.46
N HIS A 130 -0.47 11.99 9.97
CA HIS A 130 -1.57 11.41 9.18
C HIS A 130 -1.86 12.18 7.90
N GLN A 131 -1.68 13.49 7.90
CA GLN A 131 -1.92 14.34 6.75
C GLN A 131 -0.88 14.09 5.66
N LEU A 132 0.37 13.79 6.04
CA LEU A 132 1.42 13.36 5.13
C LEU A 132 1.08 12.02 4.47
N TYR A 133 0.69 11.00 5.23
CA TYR A 133 0.31 9.69 4.68
C TYR A 133 -0.89 9.79 3.74
N ARG A 134 -1.92 10.55 4.11
CA ARG A 134 -3.08 10.78 3.23
C ARG A 134 -2.69 11.51 1.95
N SER A 135 -1.84 12.52 2.05
CA SER A 135 -1.35 13.26 0.88
C SER A 135 -0.51 12.36 -0.03
N TRP A 136 0.30 11.48 0.55
CA TRP A 136 1.05 10.47 -0.20
C TRP A 136 0.14 9.47 -0.93
N ILE A 137 -0.89 8.92 -0.27
CA ILE A 137 -1.88 8.03 -0.91
C ILE A 137 -2.57 8.73 -2.08
N ARG A 138 -3.02 9.97 -1.88
CA ARG A 138 -3.65 10.76 -2.95
C ARG A 138 -2.73 10.99 -4.14
N THR A 139 -1.46 11.30 -3.87
CA THR A 139 -0.43 11.44 -4.90
C THR A 139 -0.18 10.12 -5.64
N LEU A 140 -0.10 9.00 -4.91
CA LEU A 140 0.04 7.67 -5.47
C LEU A 140 -1.13 7.34 -6.40
N MET A 141 -2.36 7.64 -6.00
CA MET A 141 -3.56 7.40 -6.79
C MET A 141 -3.56 8.21 -8.09
N LEU A 142 -3.24 9.52 -8.01
CA LEU A 142 -3.15 10.38 -9.19
C LEU A 142 -2.09 9.86 -10.17
N PHE A 143 -0.93 9.45 -9.64
CA PHE A 143 0.14 8.84 -10.44
C PHE A 143 -0.34 7.55 -11.11
N LEU A 144 -0.87 6.59 -10.36
CA LEU A 144 -1.31 5.30 -10.91
C LEU A 144 -2.42 5.47 -11.95
N PHE A 145 -3.40 6.35 -11.69
CA PHE A 145 -4.50 6.60 -12.62
C PHE A 145 -4.01 7.22 -13.93
N GLN A 146 -3.12 8.21 -13.86
CA GLN A 146 -2.49 8.78 -15.05
C GLN A 146 -1.66 7.73 -15.80
N PHE A 147 -0.89 6.94 -15.05
CA PHE A 147 0.01 5.95 -15.62
C PHE A 147 -0.75 4.88 -16.42
N VAL A 148 -1.86 4.35 -15.89
CA VAL A 148 -2.67 3.37 -16.62
C VAL A 148 -3.44 3.99 -17.79
N ALA A 149 -3.76 5.29 -17.73
CA ALA A 149 -4.41 6.00 -18.84
C ALA A 149 -3.50 6.13 -20.07
N GLU A 150 -2.17 6.10 -19.87
CA GLU A 150 -1.15 6.08 -20.93
C GLU A 150 -0.82 4.65 -21.41
N GLY A 151 -1.36 3.63 -20.72
CA GLY A 151 -1.11 2.22 -20.96
C GLY A 151 -2.01 1.56 -22.02
N PRO A 152 -2.07 0.21 -22.04
CA PRO A 152 -2.97 -0.51 -22.93
C PRO A 152 -4.44 -0.20 -22.63
N PRO A 153 -5.34 -0.29 -23.63
CA PRO A 153 -6.76 0.00 -23.43
C PRO A 153 -7.38 -0.97 -22.43
N TYR A 154 -8.23 -0.44 -21.54
CA TYR A 154 -8.97 -1.24 -20.57
C TYR A 154 -9.86 -2.28 -21.28
N PRO A 155 -9.88 -3.55 -20.83
CA PRO A 155 -10.58 -4.65 -21.51
C PRO A 155 -12.10 -4.48 -21.57
N GLY A 156 -12.67 -3.59 -20.75
CA GLY A 156 -14.08 -3.25 -20.74
C GLY A 156 -14.83 -3.81 -19.53
N LEU A 157 -15.98 -3.21 -19.22
CA LEU A 157 -16.76 -3.52 -18.01
C LEU A 157 -17.29 -4.97 -17.99
N ALA A 158 -17.52 -5.56 -19.16
CA ALA A 158 -18.06 -6.92 -19.32
C ALA A 158 -17.02 -8.02 -19.15
N SER A 159 -15.73 -7.68 -19.08
CA SER A 159 -14.65 -8.65 -18.91
C SER A 159 -14.64 -9.23 -17.50
N SER A 160 -14.06 -10.41 -17.37
CA SER A 160 -13.88 -11.08 -16.07
C SER A 160 -12.93 -10.31 -15.15
N GLU A 161 -13.00 -10.59 -13.84
CA GLU A 161 -12.09 -9.99 -12.86
C GLU A 161 -10.63 -10.34 -13.15
N GLU A 162 -10.35 -11.57 -13.57
CA GLU A 162 -9.02 -12.04 -13.96
C GLU A 162 -8.45 -11.24 -15.15
N GLU A 163 -9.25 -11.02 -16.19
CA GLU A 163 -8.83 -10.21 -17.34
C GLU A 163 -8.55 -8.75 -16.96
N LYS A 164 -9.34 -8.19 -16.05
CA LYS A 164 -9.16 -6.82 -15.55
C LYS A 164 -7.90 -6.68 -14.70
N LEU A 165 -7.64 -7.64 -13.82
CA LEU A 165 -6.39 -7.67 -13.04
C LEU A 165 -5.18 -7.88 -13.95
N SER A 166 -5.28 -8.78 -14.93
CA SER A 166 -4.21 -9.00 -15.92
C SER A 166 -3.90 -7.73 -16.72
N TRP A 167 -4.92 -6.97 -17.12
CA TRP A 167 -4.72 -5.67 -17.75
C TRP A 167 -3.97 -4.70 -16.83
N GLY A 168 -4.37 -4.60 -15.57
CA GLY A 168 -3.72 -3.68 -14.63
C GLY A 168 -2.25 -4.07 -14.39
N TYR A 169 -1.95 -5.36 -14.29
CA TYR A 169 -0.56 -5.85 -14.23
C TYR A 169 0.21 -5.48 -15.49
N GLU A 170 -0.37 -5.67 -16.68
CA GLU A 170 0.26 -5.28 -17.94
C GLU A 170 0.54 -3.78 -18.02
N ALA A 171 -0.42 -2.95 -17.59
CA ALA A 171 -0.32 -1.50 -17.59
C ALA A 171 0.76 -0.98 -16.63
N LEU A 172 0.95 -1.64 -15.48
CA LEU A 172 1.93 -1.24 -14.45
C LEU A 172 3.29 -1.96 -14.59
N ARG A 173 3.43 -2.90 -15.53
CA ARG A 173 4.62 -3.76 -15.67
C ARG A 173 5.94 -3.00 -15.78
N SER A 174 5.94 -1.84 -16.45
CA SER A 174 7.17 -1.04 -16.64
C SER A 174 7.66 -0.38 -15.35
N ILE A 175 6.85 -0.35 -14.30
CA ILE A 175 7.15 0.22 -12.98
C ILE A 175 7.02 -0.81 -11.85
N GLU A 176 7.08 -2.10 -12.16
CA GLU A 176 7.00 -3.18 -11.18
C GLU A 176 8.20 -3.16 -10.20
N ASP A 177 9.39 -2.78 -10.70
CA ASP A 177 10.59 -2.63 -9.88
C ASP A 177 10.50 -1.40 -8.96
N HIS A 178 10.91 -1.52 -7.69
CA HIS A 178 10.82 -0.44 -6.70
C HIS A 178 11.53 0.85 -7.15
N SER A 179 12.69 0.72 -7.80
CA SER A 179 13.46 1.88 -8.26
C SER A 179 12.82 2.51 -9.50
N ALA A 180 12.29 1.70 -10.41
CA ALA A 180 11.52 2.17 -11.56
C ALA A 180 10.23 2.88 -11.13
N PHE A 181 9.50 2.30 -10.17
CA PHE A 181 8.33 2.89 -9.55
C PHE A 181 8.63 4.25 -8.95
N HIS A 182 9.60 4.32 -8.04
CA HIS A 182 9.94 5.56 -7.37
C HIS A 182 10.40 6.63 -8.36
N GLY A 183 11.24 6.25 -9.33
CA GLY A 183 11.71 7.14 -10.38
C GLY A 183 10.58 7.71 -11.22
N ALA A 184 9.60 6.89 -11.60
CA ALA A 184 8.42 7.31 -12.36
C ALA A 184 7.51 8.24 -11.54
N ALA A 185 7.21 7.89 -10.29
CA ALA A 185 6.37 8.69 -9.39
C ALA A 185 7.00 10.07 -9.10
N VAL A 186 8.30 10.12 -8.87
CA VAL A 186 9.03 11.38 -8.66
C VAL A 186 9.07 12.22 -9.94
N SER A 187 9.26 11.59 -11.10
CA SER A 187 9.24 12.30 -12.39
C SER A 187 7.88 12.92 -12.67
N TYR A 188 6.80 12.17 -12.42
CA TYR A 188 5.42 12.64 -12.50
C TYR A 188 5.19 13.89 -11.62
N LEU A 189 5.60 13.86 -10.35
CA LEU A 189 5.44 15.00 -9.42
C LEU A 189 6.33 16.22 -9.73
N ARG A 190 7.35 16.04 -10.57
CA ARG A 190 8.24 17.12 -11.02
C ARG A 190 7.77 17.76 -12.32
N GLU A 191 6.87 17.12 -13.05
CA GLU A 191 6.30 17.70 -14.26
C GLU A 191 5.55 19.01 -13.90
N PRO A 192 5.82 20.15 -14.57
CA PRO A 192 5.28 21.44 -14.14
C PRO A 192 3.74 21.49 -14.06
N GLY A 193 3.04 20.87 -15.02
CA GLY A 193 1.58 20.82 -15.05
C GLY A 193 1.02 20.00 -13.87
N VAL A 194 1.55 18.79 -13.69
CA VAL A 194 1.18 17.90 -12.58
C VAL A 194 1.52 18.52 -11.23
N ARG A 195 2.72 19.11 -11.08
CA ARG A 195 3.18 19.73 -9.84
C ARG A 195 2.25 20.86 -9.40
N SER A 196 1.71 21.63 -10.35
CA SER A 196 0.73 22.68 -10.04
C SER A 196 -0.57 22.08 -9.50
N VAL A 197 -1.12 21.09 -10.20
CA VAL A 197 -2.37 20.41 -9.81
C VAL A 197 -2.20 19.68 -8.47
N ALA A 198 -1.12 18.92 -8.30
CA ALA A 198 -0.85 18.16 -7.09
C ALA A 198 -0.77 19.08 -5.85
N LYS A 199 -0.10 20.25 -5.96
CA LYS A 199 -0.03 21.23 -4.86
C LYS A 199 -1.38 21.78 -4.43
N GLU A 200 -2.34 21.83 -5.35
CA GLU A 200 -3.70 22.28 -5.06
C GLU A 200 -4.54 21.14 -4.47
N LEU A 201 -4.25 19.90 -4.81
CA LEU A 201 -5.06 18.74 -4.38
C LEU A 201 -4.60 18.07 -3.09
N VAL A 202 -3.32 18.20 -2.74
CA VAL A 202 -2.74 17.56 -1.55
C VAL A 202 -2.43 18.59 -0.48
N ASP A 203 -2.66 18.22 0.78
CA ASP A 203 -2.59 19.15 1.90
C ASP A 203 -1.18 19.16 2.54
N TYR A 204 -0.14 18.79 1.81
CA TYR A 204 1.23 18.62 2.33
C TYR A 204 2.31 19.02 1.33
N PRO A 205 3.50 19.49 1.78
CA PRO A 205 4.60 19.79 0.87
C PRO A 205 5.02 18.57 0.03
N LEU A 206 5.06 18.74 -1.30
CA LEU A 206 5.40 17.65 -2.23
C LEU A 206 6.78 17.04 -1.96
N ASP A 207 7.75 17.83 -1.49
CA ASP A 207 9.10 17.34 -1.22
C ASP A 207 9.10 16.39 0.00
N GLU A 208 8.22 16.61 0.98
CA GLU A 208 8.02 15.70 2.12
C GLU A 208 7.24 14.44 1.70
N ILE A 209 6.28 14.57 0.79
CA ILE A 209 5.58 13.42 0.19
C ILE A 209 6.56 12.52 -0.58
N VAL A 210 7.48 13.12 -1.34
CA VAL A 210 8.54 12.39 -2.06
C VAL A 210 9.47 11.68 -1.07
N ALA A 211 9.87 12.35 0.02
CA ALA A 211 10.71 11.73 1.05
C ALA A 211 10.01 10.56 1.75
N LEU A 212 8.71 10.68 2.06
CA LEU A 212 7.93 9.55 2.56
C LEU A 212 7.88 8.44 1.51
N GLY A 213 7.65 8.77 0.23
CA GLY A 213 7.66 7.80 -0.86
C GLY A 213 8.99 7.03 -0.97
N GLU A 214 10.12 7.71 -0.83
CA GLU A 214 11.45 7.10 -0.80
C GLU A 214 11.60 6.11 0.37
N HIS A 215 11.09 6.48 1.55
CA HIS A 215 11.06 5.57 2.69
C HIS A 215 10.16 4.35 2.43
N MET A 216 8.95 4.57 1.90
CA MET A 216 7.97 3.52 1.64
C MET A 216 8.49 2.49 0.63
N VAL A 217 9.18 2.89 -0.44
CA VAL A 217 9.74 1.95 -1.44
C VAL A 217 10.93 1.14 -0.93
N GLN A 218 11.59 1.62 0.13
CA GLN A 218 12.65 0.88 0.82
C GLN A 218 12.09 -0.12 1.83
N MET A 219 10.81 0.02 2.21
CA MET A 219 10.15 -0.99 3.04
C MET A 219 10.08 -2.29 2.24
N ARG A 220 10.41 -3.41 2.89
CA ARG A 220 10.45 -4.74 2.26
C ARG A 220 9.11 -5.18 1.67
N ARG A 221 8.04 -4.42 1.92
CA ARG A 221 6.65 -4.77 1.60
C ARG A 221 5.91 -3.69 0.82
N PHE A 222 6.65 -2.88 0.06
CA PHE A 222 6.08 -1.87 -0.83
C PHE A 222 5.21 -2.48 -1.95
N ASP A 223 5.50 -3.71 -2.36
CA ASP A 223 4.68 -4.53 -3.25
C ASP A 223 3.21 -4.62 -2.81
N LEU A 224 2.93 -4.57 -1.51
CA LEU A 224 1.58 -4.57 -0.97
C LEU A 224 0.81 -3.28 -1.29
N VAL A 225 1.50 -2.15 -1.21
CA VAL A 225 0.96 -0.85 -1.62
C VAL A 225 0.68 -0.87 -3.13
N LEU A 226 1.57 -1.49 -3.91
CA LEU A 226 1.38 -1.64 -5.36
C LEU A 226 0.20 -2.56 -5.70
N ASN A 227 0.08 -3.71 -5.06
CA ASN A 227 -1.05 -4.64 -5.24
C ASN A 227 -2.39 -4.01 -4.85
N THR A 228 -2.40 -3.21 -3.78
CA THR A 228 -3.57 -2.41 -3.40
C THR A 228 -3.87 -1.35 -4.44
N GLY A 229 -2.84 -0.62 -4.89
CA GLY A 229 -2.94 0.36 -5.97
C GLY A 229 -3.50 -0.25 -7.25
N LEU A 230 -3.10 -1.48 -7.60
CA LEU A 230 -3.59 -2.24 -8.74
C LEU A 230 -5.10 -2.54 -8.62
N ARG A 231 -5.54 -3.12 -7.50
CA ARG A 231 -6.97 -3.41 -7.30
C ARG A 231 -7.80 -2.13 -7.26
N TRP A 232 -7.28 -1.08 -6.62
CA TRP A 232 -7.90 0.23 -6.60
C TRP A 232 -8.04 0.81 -8.01
N VAL A 233 -6.99 0.78 -8.83
CA VAL A 233 -7.00 1.42 -10.17
C VAL A 233 -7.96 0.71 -11.11
N VAL A 234 -8.05 -0.62 -11.06
CA VAL A 234 -9.06 -1.39 -11.79
C VAL A 234 -10.46 -0.92 -11.42
N GLY A 235 -10.77 -0.82 -10.12
CA GLY A 235 -12.07 -0.34 -9.67
C GLY A 235 -12.31 1.14 -9.99
N ALA A 236 -11.28 1.97 -9.96
CA ALA A 236 -11.38 3.41 -10.26
C ALA A 236 -11.75 3.63 -11.73
N VAL A 237 -11.18 2.84 -12.65
CA VAL A 237 -11.54 2.87 -14.08
C VAL A 237 -12.98 2.41 -14.30
N GLU A 238 -13.49 1.45 -13.53
CA GLU A 238 -14.90 1.03 -13.62
C GLU A 238 -15.89 2.09 -13.11
N ARG A 239 -15.46 2.96 -12.21
CA ARG A 239 -16.27 4.05 -11.61
C ARG A 239 -16.19 5.38 -12.35
N GLY A 240 -15.19 5.56 -13.22
CA GLY A 240 -14.95 6.76 -14.02
C GLY A 240 -15.83 6.83 -15.25
#